data_AF-A0A0L6WSB3-F1
#
_entry.id   AF-A0A0L6WSB3-F1
#
_cell.length_a   1.000
_cell.length_b   1.000
_cell.length_c   1.000
_cell.angle_alpha   90.00
_cell.angle_beta   90.00
_cell.angle_gamma   90.00
#
_symmetry.space_group_name_H-M   'P 1'
#
loop_
_entity.id
_entity.type
_entity.pdbx_description
1 polymer ?
#
loop_
_entity_poly.entity_id
_entity_poly.type
_entity_poly.pdbx_seq_one_letter_code
_entity_poly.pdbx_strand_id
1 'polypeptide(L)'
;MYLQQVMPGKFSVVECNDPDFSPTGHLPYLVHEHHTVTSLGSIIKYITGLKATGPTRSSSNLDSSLSGTEKAQSIAWCAHVESNLGDIVSYALYSNQDNWAELMHPALASLYPIPQRYYIPGRIREMYRPRLESAGLWDLPIKEEEKKPFKIDKSWQKRQNTKLFQETFGRERVCTNQVLEKARISLEIYARLLDEHDFIYRDRLRPTTLDIVLAAHILLLLKPEYPEPSIQNLIKHTHPALASHARRVFEHISSCPESQLRISSTPKFVWSSLIPWPSTAWKDGLSEEDIHFRRMRWGFYGLTLGSMAVYLAVSFQNVSRHLWK
;
A
#
# COMPACT_ATOMS: atom_id res chain seq x y z
N MET A 1 13.45 -7.21 -4.79
CA MET A 1 13.87 -7.80 -6.07
C MET A 1 15.11 -7.12 -6.63
N TYR A 2 15.07 -5.83 -7.00
CA TYR A 2 16.23 -5.11 -7.55
C TYR A 2 17.51 -5.22 -6.70
N LEU A 3 17.42 -4.93 -5.38
CA LEU A 3 18.58 -5.00 -4.48
C LEU A 3 19.22 -6.39 -4.40
N GLN A 4 18.39 -7.45 -4.45
CA GLN A 4 18.87 -8.84 -4.41
C GLN A 4 19.73 -9.18 -5.64
N GLN A 5 19.35 -8.65 -6.80
CA GLN A 5 20.07 -8.86 -8.06
C GLN A 5 21.39 -8.06 -8.11
N VAL A 6 21.40 -6.86 -7.52
CA VAL A 6 22.52 -5.90 -7.63
C VAL A 6 23.53 -6.03 -6.47
N MET A 7 23.07 -6.39 -5.29
CA MET A 7 23.83 -6.41 -4.03
C MET A 7 23.41 -7.59 -3.15
N PRO A 8 23.49 -8.85 -3.62
CA PRO A 8 23.16 -9.99 -2.78
C PRO A 8 23.99 -9.96 -1.48
N GLY A 9 23.35 -10.18 -0.34
CA GLY A 9 23.98 -10.24 0.98
C GLY A 9 24.49 -8.91 1.58
N LYS A 10 24.43 -7.79 0.85
CA LYS A 10 24.96 -6.47 1.32
C LYS A 10 23.90 -5.49 1.80
N PHE A 11 22.65 -5.93 1.91
CA PHE A 11 21.56 -5.12 2.44
C PHE A 11 20.74 -5.94 3.44
N SER A 12 20.06 -5.25 4.35
CA SER A 12 19.01 -5.80 5.19
C SER A 12 17.67 -5.20 4.80
N VAL A 13 16.60 -5.98 4.95
CA VAL A 13 15.24 -5.49 4.77
C VAL A 13 14.63 -5.32 6.15
N VAL A 14 14.26 -4.09 6.47
CA VAL A 14 13.51 -3.78 7.69
C VAL A 14 12.04 -3.72 7.31
N GLU A 15 11.22 -4.55 7.94
CA GLU A 15 9.77 -4.44 7.79
C GLU A 15 9.31 -3.14 8.45
N CYS A 16 8.63 -2.27 7.72
CA CYS A 16 8.20 -0.97 8.21
C CYS A 16 6.76 -0.71 7.75
N ASN A 17 5.88 -0.47 8.70
CA ASN A 17 4.46 -0.20 8.45
C ASN A 17 4.12 1.30 8.55
N ASP A 18 5.04 2.10 9.11
CA ASP A 18 4.83 3.51 9.40
C ASP A 18 5.58 4.40 8.39
N PRO A 19 4.87 5.11 7.50
CA PRO A 19 5.51 5.93 6.47
C PRO A 19 6.27 7.12 7.07
N ASP A 20 5.99 7.53 8.31
CA ASP A 20 6.62 8.68 8.98
C ASP A 20 8.12 8.50 9.23
N PHE A 21 8.64 7.27 9.18
CA PHE A 21 10.08 7.02 9.21
C PHE A 21 10.79 7.44 7.92
N SER A 22 10.05 7.58 6.83
CA SER A 22 10.57 8.09 5.56
C SER A 22 10.53 9.62 5.58
N PRO A 23 11.60 10.33 5.16
CA PRO A 23 11.62 11.79 5.15
C PRO A 23 10.54 12.39 4.24
N THR A 24 10.05 11.64 3.26
CA THR A 24 8.99 12.07 2.34
C THR A 24 7.64 11.48 2.68
N GLY A 25 7.52 10.64 3.72
CA GLY A 25 6.27 9.95 4.05
C GLY A 25 5.87 8.86 3.07
N HIS A 26 6.81 8.33 2.27
CA HIS A 26 6.53 7.29 1.28
C HIS A 26 7.44 6.08 1.47
N LEU A 27 6.85 4.90 1.31
CA LEU A 27 7.55 3.62 1.19
C LEU A 27 7.58 3.22 -0.30
N PRO A 28 8.64 2.55 -0.79
CA PRO A 28 9.85 2.14 -0.08
C PRO A 28 10.92 3.26 0.00
N TYR A 29 11.75 3.21 1.06
CA TYR A 29 12.93 4.06 1.23
C TYR A 29 14.17 3.22 1.56
N LEU A 30 15.34 3.78 1.26
CA LEU A 30 16.66 3.22 1.55
C LEU A 30 17.37 4.13 2.55
N VAL A 31 17.92 3.53 3.60
CA VAL A 31 18.82 4.22 4.54
C VAL A 31 20.22 3.66 4.34
N HIS A 32 21.18 4.55 4.08
CA HIS A 32 22.59 4.22 4.01
C HIS A 32 23.38 5.29 4.75
N GLU A 33 23.94 4.94 5.91
CA GLU A 33 24.62 5.87 6.81
C GLU A 33 23.77 7.10 7.15
N HIS A 34 24.18 8.29 6.70
CA HIS A 34 23.46 9.56 6.91
C HIS A 34 22.53 9.94 5.76
N HIS A 35 22.39 9.09 4.75
CA HIS A 35 21.57 9.36 3.57
C HIS A 35 20.29 8.53 3.58
N THR A 36 19.18 9.22 3.37
CA THR A 36 17.86 8.62 3.18
C THR A 36 17.38 8.92 1.77
N VAL A 37 17.06 7.86 1.02
CA VAL A 37 16.66 7.97 -0.40
C VAL A 37 15.32 7.29 -0.57
N THR A 38 14.37 7.99 -1.20
CA THR A 38 13.00 7.50 -1.38
C THR A 38 12.63 7.40 -2.85
N SER A 39 11.72 6.50 -3.19
CA SER A 39 11.34 6.10 -4.56
C SER A 39 12.35 5.20 -5.25
N LEU A 40 11.83 4.24 -6.02
CA LEU A 40 12.62 3.25 -6.76
C LEU A 40 13.66 3.92 -7.67
N GLY A 41 13.26 4.93 -8.45
CA GLY A 41 14.16 5.62 -9.39
C GLY A 41 15.35 6.29 -8.68
N SER A 42 15.09 6.96 -7.56
CA SER A 42 16.13 7.60 -6.75
C SER A 42 17.03 6.56 -6.08
N ILE A 43 16.47 5.45 -5.58
CA ILE A 43 17.22 4.33 -4.99
C ILE A 43 18.17 3.73 -6.03
N ILE A 44 17.69 3.45 -7.25
CA ILE A 44 18.51 2.96 -8.37
C ILE A 44 19.64 3.95 -8.68
N LYS A 45 19.34 5.23 -8.80
CA LYS A 45 20.33 6.29 -9.07
C LYS A 45 21.38 6.39 -7.96
N TYR A 46 20.97 6.27 -6.71
CA TYR A 46 21.86 6.33 -5.55
C TYR A 46 22.82 5.13 -5.52
N ILE A 47 22.31 3.92 -5.71
CA ILE A 47 23.13 2.69 -5.70
C ILE A 47 24.12 2.65 -6.87
N THR A 48 23.69 3.09 -8.05
CA THR A 48 24.57 3.19 -9.21
C THR A 48 25.69 4.21 -8.97
N GLY A 49 25.42 5.31 -8.26
CA GLY A 49 26.43 6.28 -7.83
C GLY A 49 27.40 5.74 -6.75
N LEU A 50 26.89 5.04 -5.73
CA LEU A 50 27.69 4.53 -4.61
C LEU A 50 28.82 3.58 -5.03
N LYS A 51 28.60 2.75 -6.05
CA LYS A 51 29.62 1.78 -6.48
C LYS A 51 30.58 2.32 -7.54
N ALA A 52 30.33 3.51 -8.08
CA ALA A 52 31.30 4.21 -8.91
C ALA A 52 32.54 4.66 -8.11
N THR A 53 32.41 4.81 -6.78
CA THR A 53 33.47 5.29 -5.88
C THR A 53 34.18 4.17 -5.10
N GLY A 54 33.70 2.92 -5.18
CA GLY A 54 34.27 1.78 -4.45
C GLY A 54 35.39 1.03 -5.20
N PRO A 55 36.26 0.26 -4.50
CA PRO A 55 37.41 -0.42 -5.09
C PRO A 55 37.05 -1.63 -5.99
N THR A 56 35.81 -2.11 -5.94
CA THR A 56 35.31 -3.21 -6.79
C THR A 56 34.42 -2.68 -7.90
N ARG A 57 35.01 -2.47 -9.09
CA ARG A 57 34.36 -1.98 -10.32
C ARG A 57 33.42 -3.01 -10.98
N SER A 58 32.48 -3.59 -10.22
CA SER A 58 31.41 -4.39 -10.82
C SER A 58 30.23 -3.46 -11.16
N SER A 59 29.94 -3.30 -12.46
CA SER A 59 28.86 -2.43 -12.94
C SER A 59 27.53 -2.90 -12.34
N SER A 60 27.06 -2.17 -11.35
CA SER A 60 25.90 -2.57 -10.53
C SER A 60 24.58 -2.05 -11.07
N ASN A 61 24.63 -1.42 -12.23
CA ASN A 61 23.43 -1.14 -12.98
C ASN A 61 23.05 -2.39 -13.75
N LEU A 62 21.84 -2.92 -13.53
CA LEU A 62 21.28 -4.01 -14.34
C LEU A 62 21.18 -3.61 -15.82
N ASP A 63 21.08 -2.31 -16.05
CA ASP A 63 20.96 -1.70 -17.37
C ASP A 63 22.33 -1.24 -17.91
N SER A 64 23.45 -1.60 -17.26
CA SER A 64 24.78 -1.13 -17.69
C SER A 64 25.07 -1.48 -19.16
N SER A 65 24.71 -2.69 -19.56
CA SER A 65 24.89 -3.22 -20.92
C SER A 65 23.89 -2.66 -21.94
N LEU A 66 22.84 -1.94 -21.53
CA LEU A 66 21.89 -1.35 -22.49
C LEU A 66 22.54 -0.20 -23.28
N SER A 67 22.25 -0.13 -24.58
CA SER A 67 22.61 1.01 -25.42
C SER A 67 21.88 2.28 -24.97
N GLY A 68 22.34 3.46 -25.40
CA GLY A 68 21.69 4.72 -24.99
C GLY A 68 20.20 4.80 -25.36
N THR A 69 19.84 4.27 -26.53
CA THR A 69 18.46 4.19 -27.01
C THR A 69 17.64 3.17 -26.21
N GLU A 70 18.21 1.98 -25.95
CA GLU A 70 17.57 0.95 -25.12
C GLU A 70 17.33 1.43 -23.70
N LYS A 71 18.27 2.19 -23.11
CA LYS A 71 18.09 2.80 -21.77
C LYS A 71 16.90 3.75 -21.75
N ALA A 72 16.79 4.62 -22.76
CA ALA A 72 15.66 5.53 -22.87
C ALA A 72 14.33 4.78 -23.03
N GLN A 73 14.31 3.74 -23.87
CA GLN A 73 13.15 2.87 -24.03
C GLN A 73 12.79 2.12 -22.75
N SER A 74 13.77 1.58 -22.03
CA SER A 74 13.55 0.88 -20.75
C SER A 74 12.88 1.80 -19.74
N ILE A 75 13.34 3.05 -19.61
CA ILE A 75 12.72 4.05 -18.72
C ILE A 75 11.27 4.33 -19.15
N ALA A 76 11.03 4.52 -20.45
CA ALA A 76 9.69 4.76 -20.97
C ALA A 76 8.75 3.57 -20.71
N TRP A 77 9.24 2.34 -20.92
CA TRP A 77 8.49 1.12 -20.64
C TRP A 77 8.23 0.92 -19.15
N CYS A 78 9.20 1.21 -18.26
CA CYS A 78 9.00 1.17 -16.82
C CYS A 78 7.90 2.15 -16.39
N ALA A 79 7.92 3.39 -16.89
CA ALA A 79 6.86 4.37 -16.62
C ALA A 79 5.49 3.91 -17.15
N HIS A 80 5.47 3.27 -18.32
CA HIS A 80 4.25 2.71 -18.90
C HIS A 80 3.69 1.54 -18.07
N VAL A 81 4.55 0.67 -17.54
CA VAL A 81 4.19 -0.41 -16.61
C VAL A 81 3.62 0.14 -15.31
N GLU A 82 4.32 1.08 -14.66
CA GLU A 82 3.90 1.70 -13.40
C GLU A 82 2.57 2.46 -13.53
N SER A 83 2.30 3.04 -14.71
CA SER A 83 1.04 3.71 -14.99
C SER A 83 -0.09 2.70 -15.24
N ASN A 84 0.06 1.80 -16.22
CA ASN A 84 -1.04 0.93 -16.65
C ASN A 84 -1.23 -0.31 -15.76
N LEU A 85 -0.17 -1.09 -15.52
CA LEU A 85 -0.27 -2.26 -14.65
C LEU A 85 -0.42 -1.84 -13.19
N GLY A 86 0.17 -0.71 -12.80
CA GLY A 86 -0.05 -0.12 -11.48
C GLY A 86 -1.53 0.20 -11.23
N ASP A 87 -2.24 0.74 -12.21
CA ASP A 87 -3.68 0.99 -12.13
C ASP A 87 -4.49 -0.31 -12.01
N ILE A 88 -4.16 -1.34 -12.80
CA ILE A 88 -4.83 -2.65 -12.77
C ILE A 88 -4.62 -3.35 -11.41
N VAL A 89 -3.39 -3.31 -10.89
CA VAL A 89 -3.07 -3.80 -9.54
C VAL A 89 -3.86 -3.04 -8.49
N SER A 90 -3.89 -1.71 -8.59
CA SER A 90 -4.60 -0.86 -7.63
C SER A 90 -6.11 -1.11 -7.67
N TYR A 91 -6.70 -1.33 -8.86
CA TYR A 91 -8.09 -1.76 -9.00
C TYR A 91 -8.35 -3.09 -8.28
N ALA A 92 -7.53 -4.11 -8.58
CA ALA A 92 -7.72 -5.46 -8.03
C ALA A 92 -7.63 -5.49 -6.51
N LEU A 93 -6.81 -4.62 -5.91
CA LEU A 93 -6.58 -4.56 -4.46
C LEU A 93 -7.53 -3.62 -3.72
N TYR A 94 -7.86 -2.45 -4.29
CA TYR A 94 -8.55 -1.37 -3.57
C TYR A 94 -9.93 -1.02 -4.10
N SER A 95 -10.15 -1.11 -5.42
CA SER A 95 -11.44 -0.74 -6.02
C SER A 95 -12.45 -1.85 -5.89
N ASN A 96 -12.08 -3.07 -6.29
CA ASN A 96 -12.97 -4.23 -6.19
C ASN A 96 -13.33 -4.46 -4.71
N GLN A 97 -14.63 -4.39 -4.42
CA GLN A 97 -15.16 -4.47 -3.08
C GLN A 97 -14.98 -5.86 -2.44
N ASP A 98 -15.10 -6.93 -3.21
CA ASP A 98 -14.93 -8.30 -2.72
C ASP A 98 -13.47 -8.55 -2.32
N ASN A 99 -12.54 -8.20 -3.22
CA ASN A 99 -11.10 -8.30 -2.95
C ASN A 99 -10.68 -7.38 -1.79
N TRP A 100 -11.27 -6.18 -1.69
CA TRP A 100 -11.00 -5.28 -0.58
C TRP A 100 -11.48 -5.87 0.75
N ALA A 101 -12.73 -6.30 0.83
CA ALA A 101 -13.35 -6.71 2.08
C ALA A 101 -12.73 -8.00 2.65
N GLU A 102 -12.45 -8.99 1.80
CA GLU A 102 -12.04 -10.32 2.24
C GLU A 102 -10.52 -10.52 2.27
N LEU A 103 -9.76 -9.85 1.39
CA LEU A 103 -8.31 -10.02 1.28
C LEU A 103 -7.55 -8.80 1.83
N MET A 104 -7.74 -7.62 1.22
CA MET A 104 -6.83 -6.49 1.46
C MET A 104 -7.07 -5.74 2.75
N HIS A 105 -8.33 -5.49 3.11
CA HIS A 105 -8.67 -4.84 4.37
C HIS A 105 -8.15 -5.63 5.58
N PRO A 106 -8.42 -6.94 5.75
CA PRO A 106 -7.88 -7.68 6.89
C PRO A 106 -6.36 -7.78 6.86
N ALA A 107 -5.74 -7.93 5.68
CA ALA A 107 -4.28 -7.95 5.55
C ALA A 107 -3.66 -6.63 6.05
N LEU A 108 -4.12 -5.48 5.55
CA LEU A 108 -3.66 -4.16 5.98
C LEU A 108 -3.96 -3.91 7.46
N ALA A 109 -5.17 -4.24 7.91
CA ALA A 109 -5.58 -4.07 9.29
C ALA A 109 -4.67 -4.85 10.26
N SER A 110 -4.15 -6.00 9.87
CA SER A 110 -3.24 -6.80 10.72
C SER A 110 -1.85 -6.19 10.88
N LEU A 111 -1.42 -5.32 9.97
CA LEU A 111 -0.12 -4.62 10.02
C LEU A 111 -0.09 -3.49 11.06
N TYR A 112 -1.25 -2.96 11.46
CA TYR A 112 -1.34 -1.79 12.32
C TYR A 112 -1.82 -2.13 13.73
N PRO A 113 -1.24 -1.51 14.78
CA PRO A 113 -1.77 -1.62 16.14
C PRO A 113 -3.13 -0.91 16.28
N ILE A 114 -3.83 -1.18 17.38
CA ILE A 114 -5.00 -0.38 17.76
C ILE A 114 -4.51 1.00 18.25
N PRO A 115 -5.14 2.13 17.87
CA PRO A 115 -6.38 2.26 17.08
C PRO A 115 -6.17 2.41 15.57
N GLN A 116 -4.92 2.49 15.10
CA GLN A 116 -4.54 2.69 13.70
C GLN A 116 -5.21 1.70 12.74
N ARG A 117 -5.37 0.45 13.18
CA ARG A 117 -6.09 -0.62 12.47
C ARG A 117 -7.49 -0.25 11.94
N TYR A 118 -8.21 0.68 12.59
CA TYR A 118 -9.59 1.01 12.23
C TYR A 118 -9.72 2.08 11.15
N TYR A 119 -8.72 2.95 10.99
CA TYR A 119 -8.84 4.10 10.08
C TYR A 119 -7.75 4.13 8.99
N ILE A 120 -6.56 3.56 9.24
CA ILE A 120 -5.47 3.59 8.26
C ILE A 120 -5.81 2.81 6.99
N PRO A 121 -6.36 1.57 7.03
CA PRO A 121 -6.71 0.86 5.80
C PRO A 121 -7.68 1.65 4.93
N GLY A 122 -8.71 2.26 5.53
CA GLY A 122 -9.64 3.15 4.84
C GLY A 122 -8.91 4.35 4.22
N ARG A 123 -8.04 5.03 4.97
CA ARG A 123 -7.25 6.16 4.45
C ARG A 123 -6.37 5.76 3.27
N ILE A 124 -5.71 4.61 3.32
CA ILE A 124 -4.90 4.08 2.21
C ILE A 124 -5.78 3.86 0.99
N ARG A 125 -6.94 3.20 1.15
CA ARG A 125 -7.90 2.98 0.06
C ARG A 125 -8.32 4.29 -0.61
N GLU A 126 -8.62 5.31 0.19
CA GLU A 126 -8.99 6.64 -0.31
C GLU A 126 -7.86 7.35 -1.08
N MET A 127 -6.59 7.08 -0.76
CA MET A 127 -5.45 7.66 -1.50
C MET A 127 -5.37 7.18 -2.95
N TYR A 128 -5.82 5.96 -3.24
CA TYR A 128 -5.84 5.41 -4.60
C TYR A 128 -7.06 5.83 -5.43
N ARG A 129 -8.14 6.24 -4.75
CA ARG A 129 -9.39 6.67 -5.39
C ARG A 129 -9.20 7.72 -6.50
N PRO A 130 -8.58 8.89 -6.29
CA PRO A 130 -8.54 9.93 -7.33
C PRO A 130 -7.81 9.47 -8.60
N ARG A 131 -6.75 8.67 -8.45
CA ARG A 131 -6.03 8.08 -9.58
C ARG A 131 -6.92 7.10 -10.34
N LEU A 132 -7.61 6.21 -9.63
CA LEU A 132 -8.48 5.20 -10.25
C LEU A 132 -9.75 5.81 -10.86
N GLU A 133 -10.33 6.84 -10.26
CA GLU A 133 -11.44 7.62 -10.83
C GLU A 133 -11.03 8.26 -12.16
N SER A 134 -9.86 8.90 -12.21
CA SER A 134 -9.33 9.49 -13.44
C SER A 134 -9.06 8.44 -14.54
N ALA A 135 -8.71 7.22 -14.14
CA ALA A 135 -8.45 6.10 -15.02
C ALA A 135 -9.74 5.37 -15.46
N GLY A 136 -10.91 5.74 -14.94
CA GLY A 136 -12.19 5.08 -15.16
C GLY A 136 -12.28 3.69 -14.53
N LEU A 137 -11.50 3.44 -13.47
CA LEU A 137 -11.37 2.16 -12.78
C LEU A 137 -11.89 2.23 -11.33
N TRP A 138 -12.63 3.26 -10.97
CA TRP A 138 -13.26 3.37 -9.66
C TRP A 138 -14.75 3.59 -9.83
N ASP A 139 -15.55 2.73 -9.21
CA ASP A 139 -17.01 2.87 -9.26
C ASP A 139 -17.42 4.05 -8.40
N LEU A 140 -17.95 5.09 -9.05
CA LEU A 140 -18.54 6.21 -8.34
C LEU A 140 -19.82 5.71 -7.66
N PRO A 141 -19.95 5.83 -6.33
CA PRO A 141 -21.24 5.60 -5.70
C PRO A 141 -22.24 6.56 -6.32
N ILE A 142 -23.45 6.06 -6.61
CA ILE A 142 -24.57 6.90 -6.99
C ILE A 142 -24.66 7.98 -5.91
N LYS A 143 -24.52 9.26 -6.29
CA LYS A 143 -24.98 10.35 -5.43
C LYS A 143 -26.47 10.09 -5.22
N GLU A 144 -26.81 9.38 -4.16
CA GLU A 144 -28.15 9.39 -3.62
C GLU A 144 -28.40 10.86 -3.28
N GLU A 145 -29.18 11.54 -4.10
CA GLU A 145 -29.75 12.82 -3.71
C GLU A 145 -30.47 12.56 -2.38
N GLU A 146 -29.95 13.15 -1.30
CA GLU A 146 -30.51 13.06 0.04
C GLU A 146 -31.96 13.55 0.02
N LYS A 147 -32.91 12.64 -0.22
CA LYS A 147 -34.33 12.94 -0.10
C LYS A 147 -34.67 12.95 1.38
N LYS A 148 -35.00 14.16 1.86
CA LYS A 148 -35.49 14.46 3.22
C LYS A 148 -36.49 13.40 3.71
N PRO A 149 -36.54 13.12 5.02
CA PRO A 149 -37.36 12.04 5.57
C PRO A 149 -38.85 12.39 5.47
N PHE A 150 -39.50 11.98 4.38
CA PHE A 150 -40.95 11.87 4.33
C PHE A 150 -41.35 10.42 4.58
N LYS A 151 -42.39 10.21 5.40
CA LYS A 151 -42.88 8.90 5.83
C LYS A 151 -43.18 8.02 4.61
N ILE A 152 -42.37 6.97 4.39
CA ILE A 152 -42.49 6.12 3.20
C ILE A 152 -43.26 4.84 3.53
N ASP A 153 -44.25 4.57 2.70
CA ASP A 153 -44.99 3.32 2.61
C ASP A 153 -44.02 2.17 2.24
N LYS A 154 -43.95 1.12 3.08
CA LYS A 154 -42.97 0.02 2.98
C LYS A 154 -43.01 -0.73 1.65
N SER A 155 -44.13 -0.66 0.93
CA SER A 155 -44.32 -1.31 -0.38
C SER A 155 -43.54 -0.63 -1.51
N TRP A 156 -43.43 0.70 -1.48
CA TRP A 156 -42.71 1.51 -2.49
C TRP A 156 -41.21 1.46 -2.29
N GLN A 157 -40.73 1.46 -1.04
CA GLN A 157 -39.31 1.25 -0.71
C GLN A 157 -38.77 -0.06 -1.26
N LYS A 158 -39.54 -1.15 -1.17
CA LYS A 158 -39.10 -2.47 -1.63
C LYS A 158 -38.87 -2.50 -3.14
N ARG A 159 -39.74 -1.86 -3.93
CA ARG A 159 -39.59 -1.77 -5.40
C ARG A 159 -38.45 -0.86 -5.83
N GLN A 160 -38.23 0.26 -5.13
CA GLN A 160 -37.11 1.17 -5.42
C GLN A 160 -35.77 0.52 -5.11
N ASN A 161 -35.66 -0.16 -3.98
CA ASN A 161 -34.43 -0.87 -3.59
C ASN A 161 -34.09 -2.00 -4.56
N THR A 162 -35.08 -2.74 -5.08
CA THR A 162 -34.81 -3.79 -6.10
C THR A 162 -34.30 -3.20 -7.41
N LYS A 163 -34.82 -2.05 -7.86
CA LYS A 163 -34.34 -1.39 -9.08
C LYS A 163 -32.95 -0.79 -8.89
N LEU A 164 -32.71 -0.09 -7.78
CA LEU A 164 -31.39 0.44 -7.43
C LEU A 164 -30.36 -0.68 -7.37
N PHE A 165 -30.71 -1.81 -6.73
CA PHE A 165 -29.86 -3.00 -6.67
C PHE A 165 -29.58 -3.55 -8.08
N GLN A 166 -30.58 -3.72 -8.94
CA GLN A 166 -30.34 -4.19 -10.30
C GLN A 166 -29.44 -3.23 -11.11
N GLU A 167 -29.60 -1.93 -10.91
CA GLU A 167 -28.76 -0.90 -11.53
C GLU A 167 -27.33 -0.90 -11.00
N THR A 168 -27.12 -1.06 -9.69
CA THR A 168 -25.77 -1.12 -9.09
C THR A 168 -25.03 -2.38 -9.53
N PHE A 169 -25.67 -3.55 -9.47
CA PHE A 169 -25.08 -4.82 -9.91
C PHE A 169 -24.85 -4.84 -11.43
N GLY A 170 -25.73 -4.20 -12.20
CA GLY A 170 -25.55 -4.03 -13.64
C GLY A 170 -24.31 -3.18 -13.95
N ARG A 171 -24.11 -2.07 -13.23
CA ARG A 171 -22.95 -1.19 -13.40
C ARG A 171 -21.65 -1.85 -12.95
N GLU A 172 -21.65 -2.50 -11.80
CA GLU A 172 -20.50 -3.24 -11.30
C GLU A 172 -20.01 -4.25 -12.34
N ARG A 173 -20.93 -5.00 -12.97
CA ARG A 173 -20.60 -5.91 -14.08
C ARG A 173 -20.08 -5.21 -15.32
N VAL A 174 -20.60 -4.04 -15.66
CA VAL A 174 -20.11 -3.27 -16.82
C VAL A 174 -18.70 -2.74 -16.54
N CYS A 175 -18.46 -2.21 -15.36
CA CYS A 175 -17.17 -1.69 -14.92
C CYS A 175 -16.13 -2.81 -14.84
N THR A 176 -16.46 -3.96 -14.26
CA THR A 176 -15.55 -5.12 -14.21
C THR A 176 -15.18 -5.60 -15.61
N ASN A 177 -16.15 -5.68 -16.53
CA ASN A 177 -15.87 -6.02 -17.93
C ASN A 177 -14.97 -4.98 -18.62
N GLN A 178 -15.23 -3.68 -18.39
CA GLN A 178 -14.38 -2.61 -18.94
C GLN A 178 -12.94 -2.70 -18.40
N VAL A 179 -12.78 -3.00 -17.11
CA VAL A 179 -11.48 -3.20 -16.49
C VAL A 179 -10.77 -4.41 -17.10
N LEU A 180 -11.48 -5.52 -17.31
CA LEU A 180 -10.93 -6.72 -17.92
C LEU A 180 -10.45 -6.47 -19.34
N GLU A 181 -11.21 -5.72 -20.15
CA GLU A 181 -10.76 -5.35 -21.50
C GLU A 181 -9.54 -4.42 -21.45
N LYS A 182 -9.51 -3.44 -20.54
CA LYS A 182 -8.32 -2.59 -20.34
C LYS A 182 -7.10 -3.42 -19.91
N ALA A 183 -7.30 -4.38 -19.01
CA ALA A 183 -6.27 -5.29 -18.55
C ALA A 183 -5.76 -6.17 -19.69
N ARG A 184 -6.66 -6.73 -20.51
CA ARG A 184 -6.33 -7.54 -21.68
C ARG A 184 -5.48 -6.77 -22.67
N ILE A 185 -5.91 -5.57 -23.07
CA ILE A 185 -5.18 -4.71 -24.00
C ILE A 185 -3.78 -4.39 -23.45
N SER A 186 -3.70 -4.03 -22.16
CA SER A 186 -2.43 -3.70 -21.51
C SER A 186 -1.48 -4.90 -21.47
N LEU A 187 -1.98 -6.07 -21.06
CA LEU A 187 -1.21 -7.31 -20.98
C LEU A 187 -0.76 -7.77 -22.37
N GLU A 188 -1.58 -7.61 -23.39
CA GLU A 188 -1.22 -7.98 -24.77
C GLU A 188 -0.03 -7.17 -25.28
N ILE A 189 0.06 -5.88 -24.95
CA ILE A 189 1.22 -5.05 -25.30
C ILE A 189 2.50 -5.63 -24.70
N TYR A 190 2.48 -6.05 -23.43
CA TYR A 190 3.65 -6.65 -22.78
C TYR A 190 3.94 -8.07 -23.27
N ALA A 191 2.92 -8.84 -23.61
CA ALA A 191 3.09 -10.16 -24.20
C ALA A 191 3.76 -10.06 -25.58
N ARG A 192 3.38 -9.06 -26.40
CA ARG A 192 4.05 -8.75 -27.67
C ARG A 192 5.48 -8.22 -27.47
N LEU A 193 5.72 -7.44 -26.41
CA LEU A 193 7.05 -6.93 -26.07
C LEU A 193 7.99 -8.06 -25.62
N LEU A 194 7.47 -9.03 -24.87
CA LEU A 194 8.20 -10.21 -24.41
C LEU A 194 8.43 -11.21 -25.55
N ASP A 195 7.44 -11.35 -26.43
CA ASP A 195 7.43 -12.31 -27.54
C ASP A 195 7.62 -13.75 -26.99
N GLU A 196 8.34 -14.62 -27.71
CA GLU A 196 8.70 -15.97 -27.26
C GLU A 196 9.94 -16.00 -26.33
N HIS A 197 10.42 -14.86 -25.85
CA HIS A 197 11.70 -14.79 -25.14
C HIS A 197 11.57 -14.94 -23.61
N ASP A 198 12.69 -15.31 -22.99
CA ASP A 198 12.75 -15.46 -21.54
C ASP A 198 12.77 -14.12 -20.81
N PHE A 199 13.36 -13.09 -21.41
CA PHE A 199 13.47 -11.71 -20.94
C PHE A 199 13.25 -10.72 -22.09
N ILE A 200 12.87 -9.47 -21.78
CA ILE A 200 12.49 -8.46 -22.79
C ILE A 200 13.65 -8.10 -23.72
N TYR A 201 14.86 -7.95 -23.17
CA TYR A 201 16.06 -7.68 -23.96
C TYR A 201 16.76 -8.99 -24.32
N ARG A 202 16.54 -9.42 -25.57
CA ARG A 202 16.75 -10.74 -26.18
C ARG A 202 18.13 -11.39 -25.98
N ASP A 203 19.17 -10.60 -25.74
CA ASP A 203 20.56 -11.08 -25.71
C ASP A 203 21.11 -11.38 -24.31
N ARG A 204 20.25 -11.44 -23.27
CA ARG A 204 20.73 -11.35 -21.87
C ARG A 204 20.33 -12.52 -21.00
N LEU A 205 21.35 -13.13 -20.39
CA LEU A 205 21.22 -14.18 -19.37
C LEU A 205 20.67 -13.68 -18.01
N ARG A 206 20.41 -12.37 -17.85
CA ARG A 206 19.97 -11.76 -16.59
C ARG A 206 18.81 -10.79 -16.81
N PRO A 207 17.82 -10.74 -15.89
CA PRO A 207 16.72 -9.79 -15.96
C PRO A 207 17.20 -8.34 -15.83
N THR A 208 16.64 -7.47 -16.65
CA THR A 208 16.84 -6.02 -16.61
C THR A 208 15.95 -5.34 -15.56
N THR A 209 16.10 -4.03 -15.36
CA THR A 209 15.17 -3.28 -14.49
C THR A 209 13.72 -3.42 -14.95
N LEU A 210 13.48 -3.36 -16.25
CA LEU A 210 12.16 -3.50 -16.86
C LEU A 210 11.55 -4.88 -16.58
N ASP A 211 12.33 -5.95 -16.72
CA ASP A 211 11.86 -7.31 -16.40
C ASP A 211 11.45 -7.42 -14.92
N ILE A 212 12.20 -6.79 -14.02
CA ILE A 212 11.91 -6.80 -12.58
C ILE A 212 10.64 -6.00 -12.27
N VAL A 213 10.49 -4.81 -12.86
CA VAL A 213 9.29 -3.96 -12.64
C VAL A 213 8.05 -4.65 -13.20
N LEU A 214 8.12 -5.23 -14.40
CA LEU A 214 7.03 -6.00 -14.99
C LEU A 214 6.68 -7.22 -14.13
N ALA A 215 7.67 -8.04 -13.77
CA ALA A 215 7.47 -9.22 -12.94
C ALA A 215 6.87 -8.87 -11.58
N ALA A 216 7.28 -7.78 -10.94
CA ALA A 216 6.73 -7.36 -9.65
C ALA A 216 5.22 -7.09 -9.73
N HIS A 217 4.74 -6.40 -10.76
CA HIS A 217 3.31 -6.13 -10.95
C HIS A 217 2.53 -7.40 -11.29
N ILE A 218 3.05 -8.24 -12.19
CA ILE A 218 2.38 -9.50 -12.57
C ILE A 218 2.31 -10.47 -11.37
N LEU A 219 3.36 -10.55 -10.54
CA LEU A 219 3.35 -11.40 -9.35
C LEU A 219 2.37 -10.91 -8.30
N LEU A 220 2.16 -9.58 -8.16
CA LEU A 220 1.12 -9.05 -7.30
C LEU A 220 -0.27 -9.48 -7.76
N LEU A 221 -0.53 -9.56 -9.07
CA LEU A 221 -1.80 -10.05 -9.62
C LEU A 221 -1.95 -11.58 -9.55
N LEU A 222 -0.84 -12.32 -9.43
CA LEU A 222 -0.84 -13.79 -9.49
C LEU A 222 -0.75 -14.48 -8.14
N LYS A 223 0.01 -13.95 -7.18
CA LYS A 223 0.32 -14.64 -5.92
C LYS A 223 -0.82 -14.64 -4.89
N PRO A 224 -1.53 -13.52 -4.64
CA PRO A 224 -2.62 -13.51 -3.69
C PRO A 224 -3.80 -14.41 -4.10
N GLU A 225 -4.49 -14.94 -3.12
CA GLU A 225 -5.73 -15.71 -3.29
C GLU A 225 -6.90 -14.74 -3.40
N TYR A 226 -7.11 -14.18 -4.60
CA TYR A 226 -8.19 -13.22 -4.83
C TYR A 226 -9.58 -13.87 -4.76
N PRO A 227 -10.51 -13.34 -3.93
CA PRO A 227 -11.92 -13.73 -3.95
C PRO A 227 -12.56 -13.61 -5.33
N GLU A 228 -12.18 -12.56 -6.07
CA GLU A 228 -12.58 -12.32 -7.45
C GLU A 228 -11.35 -12.51 -8.36
N PRO A 229 -11.13 -13.74 -8.90
CA PRO A 229 -9.89 -14.07 -9.62
C PRO A 229 -9.96 -13.75 -11.11
N SER A 230 -10.79 -12.81 -11.58
CA SER A 230 -10.98 -12.57 -13.02
C SER A 230 -9.70 -12.15 -13.74
N ILE A 231 -8.97 -11.18 -13.19
CA ILE A 231 -7.68 -10.71 -13.72
C ILE A 231 -6.62 -11.80 -13.58
N GLN A 232 -6.65 -12.55 -12.48
CA GLN A 232 -5.72 -13.67 -12.27
C GLN A 232 -5.93 -14.77 -13.32
N ASN A 233 -7.19 -15.10 -13.62
CA ASN A 233 -7.58 -16.06 -14.64
C ASN A 233 -7.21 -15.56 -16.05
N LEU A 234 -7.40 -14.28 -16.33
CA LEU A 234 -6.96 -13.65 -17.59
C LEU A 234 -5.46 -13.85 -17.81
N ILE A 235 -4.62 -13.62 -16.79
CA ILE A 235 -3.17 -13.83 -16.91
C ILE A 235 -2.85 -15.32 -17.08
N LYS A 236 -3.47 -16.21 -16.28
CA LYS A 236 -3.19 -17.66 -16.32
C LYS A 236 -3.61 -18.32 -17.64
N HIS A 237 -4.75 -17.93 -18.20
CA HIS A 237 -5.34 -18.58 -19.37
C HIS A 237 -5.04 -17.87 -20.69
N THR A 238 -5.04 -16.53 -20.71
CA THR A 238 -4.87 -15.76 -21.96
C THR A 238 -3.41 -15.35 -22.19
N HIS A 239 -2.67 -15.04 -21.13
CA HIS A 239 -1.26 -14.59 -21.23
C HIS A 239 -0.28 -15.42 -20.39
N PRO A 240 -0.21 -16.76 -20.59
CA PRO A 240 0.65 -17.63 -19.77
C PRO A 240 2.14 -17.30 -19.90
N ALA A 241 2.59 -16.72 -21.02
CA ALA A 241 3.97 -16.28 -21.22
C ALA A 241 4.41 -15.20 -20.22
N LEU A 242 3.51 -14.28 -19.85
CA LEU A 242 3.80 -13.28 -18.83
C LEU A 242 3.88 -13.90 -17.44
N ALA A 243 3.03 -14.88 -17.15
CA ALA A 243 3.07 -15.61 -15.89
C ALA A 243 4.38 -16.42 -15.75
N SER A 244 4.84 -17.07 -16.82
CA SER A 244 6.11 -17.80 -16.81
C SER A 244 7.30 -16.87 -16.69
N HIS A 245 7.32 -15.75 -17.44
CA HIS A 245 8.35 -14.70 -17.29
C HIS A 245 8.45 -14.21 -15.85
N ALA A 246 7.33 -13.82 -15.24
CA ALA A 246 7.34 -13.27 -13.89
C ALA A 246 7.85 -14.29 -12.85
N ARG A 247 7.51 -15.58 -13.02
CA ARG A 247 8.05 -16.67 -12.18
C ARG A 247 9.54 -16.89 -12.41
N ARG A 248 10.01 -16.94 -13.66
CA ARG A 248 11.44 -17.08 -14.00
C ARG A 248 12.27 -15.95 -13.40
N VAL A 249 11.80 -14.69 -13.50
CA VAL A 249 12.48 -13.54 -12.89
C VAL A 249 12.56 -13.72 -11.37
N PHE A 250 11.47 -14.14 -10.72
CA PHE A 250 11.46 -14.38 -9.28
C PHE A 250 12.39 -15.52 -8.85
N GLU A 251 12.41 -16.63 -9.58
CA GLU A 251 13.27 -17.80 -9.34
C GLU A 251 14.74 -17.47 -9.58
N HIS A 252 15.07 -16.73 -10.63
CA HIS A 252 16.42 -16.26 -10.91
C HIS A 252 16.95 -15.39 -9.76
N ILE A 253 16.10 -14.50 -9.22
CA ILE A 253 16.48 -13.65 -8.09
C ILE A 253 16.61 -14.47 -6.78
N SER A 254 15.72 -15.45 -6.58
CA SER A 254 15.66 -16.25 -5.36
C SER A 254 16.74 -17.34 -5.27
N SER A 255 17.23 -17.82 -6.42
CA SER A 255 18.24 -18.90 -6.50
C SER A 255 19.68 -18.45 -6.22
N CYS A 256 19.91 -17.15 -6.01
CA CYS A 256 21.25 -16.64 -5.70
C CYS A 256 21.73 -17.17 -4.32
N PRO A 257 22.89 -17.84 -4.18
CA PRO A 257 23.28 -18.53 -2.93
C PRO A 257 23.60 -17.62 -1.73
N GLU A 258 23.95 -16.35 -1.95
CA GLU A 258 24.26 -15.37 -0.88
C GLU A 258 23.01 -14.73 -0.24
N SER A 259 21.81 -15.30 -0.49
CA SER A 259 20.51 -14.64 -0.36
C SER A 259 19.67 -15.06 0.84
N GLN A 260 20.25 -15.14 2.05
CA GLN A 260 19.37 -15.04 3.21
C GLN A 260 18.99 -13.56 3.35
N LEU A 261 17.79 -13.21 2.84
CA LEU A 261 17.16 -11.93 3.13
C LEU A 261 17.14 -11.77 4.66
N ARG A 262 17.99 -10.88 5.18
CA ARG A 262 17.98 -10.53 6.60
C ARG A 262 16.78 -9.64 6.81
N ILE A 263 15.65 -10.26 7.12
CA ILE A 263 14.44 -9.59 7.56
C ILE A 263 14.65 -9.27 9.03
N SER A 264 14.94 -8.01 9.34
CA SER A 264 14.90 -7.54 10.71
C SER A 264 13.50 -7.03 11.00
N SER A 265 12.82 -7.61 11.98
CA SER A 265 11.56 -7.09 12.47
C SER A 265 11.80 -5.76 13.20
N THR A 266 10.95 -4.78 12.97
CA THR A 266 10.85 -3.62 13.85
C THR A 266 10.42 -4.07 15.24
N PRO A 267 10.92 -3.43 16.32
CA PRO A 267 10.39 -3.70 17.66
C PRO A 267 8.89 -3.45 17.66
N LYS A 268 8.13 -4.46 18.11
CA LYS A 268 6.66 -4.40 18.23
C LYS A 268 6.27 -3.18 19.05
N PHE A 269 5.24 -2.46 18.58
CA PHE A 269 4.63 -1.32 19.26
C PHE A 269 4.35 -1.70 20.72
N VAL A 270 5.14 -1.16 21.65
CA VAL A 270 4.91 -1.30 23.08
C VAL A 270 3.87 -0.24 23.42
N TRP A 271 2.78 -0.63 24.08
CA TRP A 271 1.68 0.27 24.47
C TRP A 271 2.13 1.48 25.30
N SER A 272 3.38 1.48 25.78
CA SER A 272 4.06 2.61 26.40
C SER A 272 4.28 3.82 25.47
N SER A 273 4.12 3.71 24.15
CA SER A 273 4.19 4.85 23.23
C SER A 273 2.85 5.58 23.07
N LEU A 274 1.73 4.95 23.42
CA LEU A 274 0.39 5.56 23.38
C LEU A 274 0.04 6.29 24.67
N ILE A 275 0.71 5.96 25.77
CA ILE A 275 0.60 6.71 27.01
C ILE A 275 1.86 7.55 27.13
N PRO A 276 1.78 8.89 27.15
CA PRO A 276 2.93 9.74 27.44
C PRO A 276 3.24 9.60 28.93
N TRP A 277 3.75 8.44 29.33
CA TRP A 277 4.38 8.29 30.62
C TRP A 277 5.66 9.11 30.57
N PRO A 278 5.88 10.03 31.53
CA PRO A 278 7.12 10.75 31.58
C PRO A 278 8.23 9.72 31.71
N SER A 279 9.03 9.60 30.64
CA SER A 279 10.31 8.90 30.69
C SER A 279 11.05 9.41 31.93
N THR A 280 11.37 8.51 32.84
CA THR A 280 12.23 8.79 34.01
C THR A 280 13.68 8.89 33.58
N ALA A 281 13.94 9.61 32.49
CA ALA A 281 15.26 9.87 31.97
C ALA A 281 15.40 11.38 31.78
N TRP A 282 16.50 11.89 32.36
CA TRP A 282 17.05 13.24 32.22
C TRP A 282 16.42 14.30 33.15
N LYS A 283 16.90 14.28 34.40
CA LYS A 283 17.21 15.53 35.13
C LYS A 283 18.31 16.21 34.31
N ASP A 284 18.00 17.34 33.68
CA ASP A 284 18.84 18.53 33.62
C ASP A 284 18.09 19.64 32.86
N GLY A 285 17.92 20.80 33.52
CA GLY A 285 17.49 22.07 32.92
C GLY A 285 16.08 22.16 32.34
N LEU A 286 15.02 22.01 33.16
CA LEU A 286 13.66 22.38 32.74
C LEU A 286 13.51 23.90 32.70
N SER A 287 13.08 24.44 31.55
CA SER A 287 12.75 25.86 31.38
C SER A 287 11.56 26.26 32.27
N GLU A 288 11.47 27.52 32.72
CA GLU A 288 10.33 28.00 33.53
C GLU A 288 8.98 27.78 32.83
N GLU A 289 8.98 27.84 31.50
CA GLU A 289 7.81 27.57 30.68
C GLU A 289 7.33 26.12 30.81
N ASP A 290 8.25 25.14 30.85
CA ASP A 290 7.91 23.72 30.98
C ASP A 290 7.30 23.40 32.35
N ILE A 291 7.76 24.08 33.40
CA ILE A 291 7.21 23.98 34.76
C ILE A 291 5.79 24.54 34.78
N HIS A 292 5.56 25.68 34.12
CA HIS A 292 4.24 26.28 34.00
C HIS A 292 3.26 25.37 33.25
N PHE A 293 3.67 24.82 32.09
CA PHE A 293 2.85 23.89 31.32
C PHE A 293 2.52 22.62 32.10
N ARG A 294 3.45 22.04 32.86
CA ARG A 294 3.15 20.87 33.72
C ARG A 294 2.12 21.20 34.78
N ARG A 295 2.21 22.37 35.42
CA ARG A 295 1.26 22.78 36.46
C ARG A 295 -0.13 23.03 35.89
N MET A 296 -0.24 23.69 34.73
CA MET A 296 -1.50 23.88 34.02
C MET A 296 -2.12 22.55 33.59
N ARG A 297 -1.30 21.61 33.12
CA ARG A 297 -1.75 20.28 32.71
C ARG A 297 -2.30 19.45 33.87
N TRP A 298 -1.63 19.45 35.03
CA TRP A 298 -2.17 18.81 36.24
C TRP A 298 -3.42 19.52 36.78
N GLY A 299 -3.49 20.85 36.67
CA GLY A 299 -4.70 21.61 36.98
C GLY A 299 -5.90 21.21 36.11
N PHE A 300 -5.68 21.03 34.81
CA PHE A 300 -6.71 20.56 33.88
C PHE A 300 -7.18 19.14 34.20
N TYR A 301 -6.26 18.21 34.47
CA TYR A 301 -6.64 16.85 34.87
C TYR A 301 -7.40 16.81 36.20
N GLY A 302 -7.02 17.66 37.16
CA GLY A 302 -7.78 17.80 38.40
C GLY A 302 -9.20 18.32 38.17
N LEU A 303 -9.36 19.30 37.28
CA LEU A 303 -10.66 19.88 36.96
C LEU A 303 -11.59 18.88 36.23
N THR A 304 -11.06 18.11 35.28
CA THR A 304 -11.86 17.11 34.55
C THR A 304 -12.27 15.93 35.41
N LEU A 305 -11.37 15.43 36.27
CA LEU A 305 -11.70 14.37 37.23
C LEU A 305 -12.70 14.88 38.28
N GLY A 306 -12.52 16.11 38.77
CA GLY A 306 -13.45 16.76 39.69
C GLY A 306 -14.84 16.93 39.08
N SER A 307 -14.94 17.42 37.84
CA SER A 307 -16.23 17.57 37.16
C SER A 307 -16.91 16.22 36.92
N MET A 308 -16.15 15.18 36.60
CA MET A 308 -16.67 13.83 36.41
C MET A 308 -17.19 13.22 37.72
N ALA A 309 -16.48 13.43 38.84
CA ALA A 309 -16.92 12.99 40.15
C ALA A 309 -18.21 13.70 40.60
N VAL A 310 -18.31 15.01 40.39
CA VAL A 310 -19.53 15.79 40.69
C VAL A 310 -20.69 15.31 39.81
N TYR A 311 -20.46 15.09 38.53
CA TYR A 311 -21.49 14.58 37.62
C TYR A 311 -22.01 13.21 38.06
N LEU A 312 -21.13 12.31 38.46
CA LEU A 312 -21.50 11.00 39.00
C LEU A 312 -22.26 11.13 40.34
N ALA A 313 -21.81 11.98 41.26
CA ALA A 313 -22.50 12.18 42.54
C ALA A 313 -23.93 12.73 42.34
N VAL A 314 -24.12 13.70 41.43
CA VAL A 314 -25.43 14.27 41.09
C VAL A 314 -26.31 13.25 40.40
N SER A 315 -25.77 12.45 39.48
CA SER A 315 -26.55 11.41 38.79
C SER A 315 -26.99 10.30 39.74
N PHE A 316 -26.14 9.87 40.67
CA PHE A 316 -26.50 8.90 41.72
C PHE A 316 -27.56 9.44 42.69
N GLN A 317 -27.49 10.72 43.08
CA GLN A 317 -28.51 11.35 43.94
C GLN A 317 -29.87 11.51 43.23
N ASN A 318 -29.88 11.78 41.92
CA ASN A 318 -31.12 11.87 41.16
C ASN A 318 -31.78 10.49 40.95
N VAL A 319 -30.98 9.43 40.80
CA VAL A 319 -31.49 8.06 40.71
C VAL A 319 -32.07 7.58 42.04
N SER A 320 -31.43 7.90 43.18
CA SER A 320 -31.96 7.51 44.50
C SER A 320 -33.27 8.21 44.86
N ARG A 321 -33.47 9.46 44.42
CA ARG A 321 -34.74 10.20 44.59
C ARG A 321 -35.90 9.64 43.75
N HIS A 322 -35.61 8.98 42.64
CA HIS A 322 -36.63 8.36 41.78
C HIS A 322 -37.04 6.95 42.23
N LEU A 323 -36.28 6.31 43.12
CA LEU A 323 -36.57 4.98 43.68
C LEU A 323 -37.42 5.01 44.97
N TRP A 324 -37.73 6.21 45.49
CA TRP A 324 -38.53 6.43 46.71
C TRP A 324 -39.80 7.27 46.45
N LYS A 325 -40.39 7.14 45.25
CA LYS A 325 -41.75 7.61 44.90
C LYS A 325 -42.52 6.47 44.28
#